data_AF-A0A3N5NJU7-F1
#
_entry.id   AF-A0A3N5NJU7-F1
#
_cell.length_a   1.000
_cell.length_b   1.000
_cell.length_c   1.000
_cell.angle_alpha   90.00
_cell.angle_beta   90.00
_cell.angle_gamma   90.00
#
_symmetry.space_group_name_H-M   'P 1'
#
loop_
_entity.id
_entity.type
_entity.pdbx_description
1 polymer ?
#
loop_
_entity_poly.entity_id
_entity_poly.type
_entity_poly.pdbx_seq_one_letter_code
_entity_poly.pdbx_strand_id
1 'polypeptide(L)' 'MHMDNILEYLLQEEHELQFLSFNESIAWLIGCQFVERAQKDRLPITIDITRGAHQLFHASLSGTSADNDEWIKRKV' A
#
# COMPACT_ATOMS: atom_id res chain seq x y z
N MET A 1 -3.36 -25.60 7.41
CA MET A 1 -2.22 -24.74 7.07
C MET A 1 -1.49 -24.48 8.39
N HIS A 2 -0.33 -25.12 8.60
CA HIS A 2 0.41 -24.95 9.86
C HIS A 2 1.09 -23.59 9.88
N MET A 3 1.03 -22.93 11.04
CA MET A 3 1.54 -21.57 11.27
C MET A 3 3.07 -21.47 11.04
N ASP A 4 3.78 -22.60 11.07
CA ASP A 4 5.24 -22.70 10.93
C ASP A 4 5.81 -22.28 9.56
N ASN A 5 4.97 -22.06 8.54
CA ASN A 5 5.41 -21.70 7.19
C ASN A 5 4.99 -20.28 6.75
N ILE A 6 4.28 -19.52 7.59
CA ILE A 6 3.77 -18.19 7.20
C ILE A 6 4.91 -17.19 6.95
N LEU A 7 6.00 -17.29 7.70
CA LEU A 7 7.17 -16.43 7.50
C LEU A 7 7.84 -16.71 6.16
N GLU A 8 8.04 -17.98 5.80
CA GLU A 8 8.63 -18.36 4.51
C GLU A 8 7.77 -17.91 3.34
N TYR A 9 6.45 -18.04 3.45
CA TYR A 9 5.51 -17.56 2.45
C TYR A 9 5.57 -16.04 2.28
N LEU A 10 5.55 -15.27 3.38
CA LEU A 10 5.65 -13.80 3.33
C LEU A 10 6.98 -13.35 2.73
N LEU A 11 8.10 -13.99 3.08
CA LEU A 11 9.41 -13.69 2.50
C LEU A 11 9.45 -13.96 0.99
N GLN A 12 8.77 -15.02 0.53
CA GLN A 12 8.66 -15.31 -0.89
C GLN A 12 7.82 -14.25 -1.63
N GLU A 13 6.67 -13.84 -1.07
CA GLU A 13 5.87 -12.76 -1.65
C GLU A 13 6.65 -11.44 -1.71
N GLU A 14 7.38 -11.08 -0.65
CA GLU A 14 8.23 -9.88 -0.64
C GLU A 14 9.32 -9.95 -1.71
N HIS A 15 9.93 -11.12 -1.93
CA HIS A 15 10.93 -11.31 -2.97
C HIS A 15 10.34 -11.20 -4.38
N GLU A 16 9.11 -11.67 -4.60
CA GLU A 16 8.43 -11.63 -5.89
C GLU A 16 7.86 -10.24 -6.21
N LEU A 17 7.36 -9.51 -5.21
CA LEU A 17 6.73 -8.20 -5.35
C LEU A 17 7.76 -7.07 -5.38
N GLN A 18 8.76 -7.18 -6.25
CA GLN A 18 9.82 -6.20 -6.44
C GLN A 18 9.69 -5.47 -7.79
N PHE A 19 9.85 -4.15 -7.77
CA PHE A 19 9.94 -3.36 -8.99
C PHE A 19 11.38 -3.35 -9.53
N LEU A 20 11.55 -3.63 -10.84
CA LEU A 20 12.86 -3.46 -11.51
C LEU A 20 13.36 -2.01 -11.49
N SER A 21 12.42 -1.05 -11.49
CA SER A 21 12.70 0.38 -11.32
C SER A 21 11.47 1.06 -10.74
N PHE A 22 11.66 2.11 -9.95
CA PHE A 22 10.57 2.80 -9.27
C PHE A 22 10.76 4.32 -9.28
N ASN A 23 9.78 5.04 -9.84
CA ASN A 23 9.76 6.49 -9.91
C ASN A 23 8.37 7.05 -9.55
N GLU A 24 8.26 8.37 -9.52
CA GLU A 24 7.07 9.12 -9.13
C GLU A 24 5.87 8.82 -10.04
N SER A 25 6.12 8.65 -11.35
CA SER A 25 5.08 8.28 -12.32
C SER A 25 4.53 6.87 -12.07
N ILE A 26 5.39 5.92 -11.69
CA ILE A 26 4.97 4.57 -11.31
C ILE A 26 4.15 4.62 -10.03
N ALA A 27 4.60 5.35 -9.00
CA ALA A 27 3.87 5.54 -7.76
C ALA A 27 2.46 6.10 -8.00
N TRP A 28 2.34 7.13 -8.84
CA TRP A 28 1.05 7.70 -9.24
C TRP A 28 0.15 6.68 -9.95
N LEU A 29 0.68 5.96 -10.94
CA LEU A 29 -0.08 5.00 -11.73
C LEU A 29 -0.62 3.83 -10.89
N ILE A 30 0.22 3.25 -10.03
CA ILE A 30 -0.22 2.14 -9.16
C ILE A 30 -1.16 2.63 -8.07
N GLY A 31 -0.93 3.82 -7.51
CA GLY A 31 -1.82 4.46 -6.54
C GLY A 31 -3.23 4.64 -7.12
N CYS A 32 -3.33 5.16 -8.34
CA CYS A 32 -4.61 5.30 -9.05
C CYS A 32 -5.31 3.96 -9.25
N GLN A 33 -4.58 2.90 -9.66
CA GLN A 33 -5.16 1.57 -9.83
C GLN A 33 -5.69 0.98 -8.52
N PHE A 34 -4.99 1.19 -7.40
CA PHE A 34 -5.47 0.76 -6.10
C PHE A 34 -6.73 1.53 -5.67
N VAL A 35 -6.78 2.83 -5.91
CA VAL A 35 -7.98 3.65 -5.64
C VAL A 35 -9.16 3.14 -6.46
N GLU A 36 -8.99 2.94 -7.77
CA GLU A 36 -10.06 2.45 -8.64
C GLU A 36 -10.59 1.09 -8.16
N ARG A 37 -9.68 0.17 -7.82
CA ARG A 37 -10.05 -1.15 -7.31
C ARG A 37 -10.80 -1.05 -5.97
N ALA A 38 -10.27 -0.27 -5.03
CA ALA A 38 -10.86 -0.11 -3.71
C ALA A 38 -12.23 0.57 -3.78
N GLN A 39 -12.42 1.54 -4.68
CA GLN A 39 -13.72 2.16 -4.93
C GLN A 39 -14.72 1.18 -5.51
N LYS A 40 -14.31 0.36 -6.50
CA LYS A 40 -15.16 -0.69 -7.09
C LYS A 40 -15.64 -1.68 -6.03
N ASP A 41 -14.76 -2.04 -5.11
CA ASP A 41 -15.05 -2.98 -4.02
C ASP A 41 -15.62 -2.29 -2.76
N ARG A 42 -15.82 -0.95 -2.80
CA ARG A 42 -16.33 -0.09 -1.71
C ARG A 42 -15.56 -0.24 -0.38
N LEU A 43 -14.24 -0.32 -0.47
CA LEU A 43 -13.36 -0.49 0.68
C LEU A 43 -13.02 0.87 1.32
N PRO A 44 -13.28 1.07 2.63
CA PRO A 44 -12.94 2.30 3.35
C PRO A 44 -11.47 2.23 3.80
N ILE A 45 -10.53 2.34 2.86
CA ILE A 45 -9.09 2.23 3.11
C ILE A 45 -8.34 3.50 2.70
N THR A 46 -7.21 3.75 3.36
CA THR A 46 -6.24 4.77 2.95
C THR A 46 -5.06 4.09 2.26
N ILE A 47 -4.67 4.62 1.10
CA ILE A 47 -3.54 4.14 0.31
C ILE A 47 -2.40 5.14 0.43
N ASP A 48 -1.21 4.68 0.81
CA ASP A 48 0.00 5.48 0.92
C ASP A 48 1.16 4.80 0.19
N ILE A 49 1.93 5.57 -0.58
CA ILE A 49 3.15 5.11 -1.24
C ILE A 49 4.25 6.10 -0.88
N THR A 50 5.24 5.61 -0.13
CA THR A 50 6.32 6.44 0.41
C THR A 50 7.68 5.82 0.10
N ARG A 51 8.64 6.65 -0.31
CA ARG A 51 10.04 6.27 -0.55
C ARG A 51 10.95 7.01 0.43
N GLY A 52 11.43 6.30 1.46
CA GLY A 52 12.14 6.93 2.57
C GLY A 52 11.22 7.92 3.28
N ALA A 53 11.61 9.18 3.37
CA ALA A 53 10.78 10.24 3.96
C ALA A 53 9.84 10.94 2.97
N HIS A 54 9.84 10.55 1.68
CA HIS A 54 9.10 11.25 0.63
C HIS A 54 7.80 10.50 0.28
N GLN A 55 6.66 11.09 0.64
CA GLN A 55 5.33 10.60 0.24
C GLN A 55 5.10 10.92 -1.23
N LEU A 56 4.96 9.87 -2.04
CA LEU A 56 4.80 9.97 -3.50
C LEU A 56 3.34 9.89 -3.94
N PHE A 57 2.49 9.24 -3.13
CA PHE A 57 1.05 9.15 -3.36
C PHE A 57 0.32 8.97 -2.03
N HIS A 58 -0.84 9.60 -1.88
CA HIS A 58 -1.72 9.43 -0.74
C HIS A 58 -3.18 9.62 -1.15
N ALA A 59 -4.05 8.68 -0.78
CA ALA A 59 -5.48 8.78 -1.02
C ALA A 59 -6.28 8.15 0.12
N SER A 60 -7.11 8.96 0.77
CA SER A 60 -8.10 8.54 1.76
C SER A 60 -9.46 8.38 1.10
N LEU A 61 -9.99 7.15 1.05
CA LEU A 61 -11.29 6.86 0.44
C LEU A 61 -12.45 7.12 1.41
N SER A 62 -13.65 7.31 0.86
CA SER A 62 -14.86 7.51 1.67
C SER A 62 -15.02 6.44 2.74
N GLY A 63 -15.18 6.88 3.99
CA GLY A 63 -15.33 6.00 5.15
C GLY A 63 -14.05 5.77 5.95
N THR A 64 -12.89 6.30 5.51
CA THR A 64 -11.70 6.40 6.36
C THR A 64 -11.80 7.58 7.33
N SER A 65 -10.91 7.59 8.33
CA SER A 65 -10.81 8.63 9.34
C SER A 65 -9.37 9.12 9.46
N ALA A 66 -9.16 10.27 10.14
CA ALA A 66 -7.82 10.80 10.39
C ALA A 66 -6.92 9.83 11.19
N ASP A 67 -7.50 8.88 11.94
CA ASP A 67 -6.76 7.82 12.63
C ASP A 67 -6.00 6.94 11.61
N ASN A 68 -6.59 6.68 10.44
CA ASN A 68 -5.91 5.92 9.38
C ASN A 68 -4.62 6.61 8.92
N ASP A 69 -4.62 7.94 8.84
CA ASP A 69 -3.46 8.73 8.46
C ASP A 69 -2.39 8.75 9.57
N GLU A 70 -2.80 8.78 10.84
CA GLU A 70 -1.87 8.64 11.97
C GLU A 70 -1.24 7.24 12.04
N TRP A 71 -2.00 6.19 11.73
CA TRP A 71 -1.48 4.83 11.64
C TRP A 71 -0.44 4.67 10.53
N ILE A 72 -0.65 5.31 9.38
CA ILE A 72 0.32 5.32 8.28
C ILE A 72 1.64 5.93 8.77
N LYS A 73 1.60 7.09 9.42
CA LYS A 73 2.81 7.77 9.95
C LYS A 73 3.64 6.93 10.92
N ARG A 74 3.05 5.94 11.59
CA ARG A 74 3.77 5.04 12.53
C ARG A 74 4.46 3.87 11.84
N LYS A 75 4.11 3.58 10.58
CA LYS A 75 4.63 2.43 9.82
C LYS A 75 5.77 2.79 8.87
N VAL A 76 5.96 4.09 8.60
CA VAL A 76 7.03 4.61 7.74
C VAL A 76 8.35 4.71 8.50
#